data_AF-A0A540KHZ1-F1
#
_entry.id   AF-A0A540KHZ1-F1
#
_cell.length_a   1.000
_cell.length_b   1.000
_cell.length_c   1.000
_cell.angle_alpha   90.00
_cell.angle_beta   90.00
_cell.angle_gamma   90.00
#
_symmetry.space_group_name_H-M   'P 1'
#
loop_
_entity.id
_entity.type
_entity.pdbx_description
1 polymer ?
#
loop_
_entity_poly.entity_id
_entity_poly.type
_entity_poly.pdbx_seq_one_letter_code
_entity_poly.pdbx_strand_id
1 'polypeptide(L)'
;MMKMPVRIHAEKTGNNAYLNSSSSVVNVGQIFTKGDLKEVSQEVGKYKVLNIPTKINKGTVEIITLVELIRKADKVGSSEVVLLAKLGIRPFSYGLVVQMVYDNGSVFSPNVLDLTEDDLMETFASGVSMVASLALAISYPTLAAAPHIFLNAYKNVLVISITID
;
A
#
# COMPACT_ATOMS: atom_id res chain seq x y z
N MET A 1 -2.30 -23.62 6.53
CA MET A 1 -1.04 -23.56 7.32
C MET A 1 0.27 -23.52 6.49
N MET A 2 0.35 -22.75 5.38
CA MET A 2 1.50 -22.82 4.43
C MET A 2 2.21 -21.49 4.11
N LYS A 3 1.75 -20.32 4.60
CA LYS A 3 2.41 -19.03 4.35
C LYS A 3 3.39 -18.57 5.43
N MET A 4 3.21 -18.95 6.70
CA MET A 4 4.21 -18.67 7.76
C MET A 4 5.60 -19.25 7.44
N PRO A 5 5.75 -20.49 6.94
CA PRO A 5 7.05 -21.05 6.59
C PRO A 5 7.75 -20.27 5.47
N VAL A 6 6.99 -19.76 4.51
CA VAL A 6 7.53 -19.06 3.33
C VAL A 6 7.98 -17.65 3.69
N ARG A 7 7.24 -16.93 4.55
CA ARG A 7 7.63 -15.60 5.05
C ARG A 7 8.89 -15.67 5.92
N ILE A 8 8.96 -16.65 6.83
CA ILE A 8 10.15 -16.89 7.67
C ILE A 8 11.35 -17.34 6.82
N HIS A 9 11.13 -18.12 5.75
CA HIS A 9 12.18 -18.52 4.82
C HIS A 9 12.70 -17.34 3.98
N ALA A 10 11.81 -16.46 3.50
CA ALA A 10 12.17 -15.26 2.72
C ALA A 10 12.94 -14.23 3.56
N GLU A 11 12.57 -14.04 4.84
CA GLU A 11 13.32 -13.22 5.79
C GLU A 11 14.71 -13.82 6.09
N LYS A 12 14.85 -15.15 6.17
CA LYS A 12 16.15 -15.83 6.34
C LYS A 12 17.04 -15.85 5.09
N THR A 13 16.48 -15.78 3.89
CA THR A 13 17.25 -15.74 2.63
C THR A 13 17.52 -14.32 2.11
N GLY A 14 17.00 -13.28 2.76
CA GLY A 14 17.20 -11.89 2.36
C GLY A 14 16.55 -11.52 1.02
N ASN A 15 15.56 -12.31 0.58
CA ASN A 15 14.99 -12.18 -0.75
C ASN A 15 13.82 -11.18 -0.76
N ASN A 16 14.13 -9.90 -0.98
CA ASN A 16 13.19 -8.77 -0.99
C ASN A 16 12.15 -8.78 -2.14
N ALA A 17 12.15 -9.77 -3.02
CA ALA A 17 11.22 -9.85 -4.16
C ALA A 17 9.74 -10.02 -3.75
N TYR A 18 9.49 -10.55 -2.55
CA TYR A 18 8.16 -10.90 -2.06
C TYR A 18 7.45 -9.80 -1.25
N LEU A 19 8.14 -8.71 -0.90
CA LEU A 19 7.66 -7.73 0.08
C LEU A 19 7.08 -6.43 -0.50
N ASN A 20 7.06 -6.25 -1.82
CA ASN A 20 6.61 -4.98 -2.39
C ASN A 20 5.58 -5.18 -3.51
N SER A 21 4.32 -5.30 -3.10
CA SER A 21 3.13 -5.26 -3.96
C SER A 21 2.34 -3.95 -3.82
N SER A 22 2.89 -2.91 -3.17
CA SER A 22 2.27 -1.59 -3.06
C SER A 22 2.89 -0.57 -4.02
N SER A 23 2.08 -0.20 -5.03
CA SER A 23 2.18 1.00 -5.89
C SER A 23 3.54 1.27 -6.54
N SER A 24 3.80 0.64 -7.68
CA SER A 24 4.82 1.09 -8.63
C SER A 24 4.39 2.41 -9.28
N VAL A 25 4.64 3.55 -8.63
CA VAL A 25 4.86 4.82 -9.33
C VAL A 25 6.36 4.94 -9.51
N VAL A 26 6.85 4.61 -10.71
CA VAL A 26 8.27 4.73 -11.02
C VAL A 26 8.57 6.18 -11.38
N ASN A 27 9.05 6.92 -10.38
CA ASN A 27 9.61 8.24 -10.58
C ASN A 27 11.05 8.11 -11.06
N VAL A 28 11.30 8.43 -12.34
CA VAL A 28 12.65 8.42 -12.90
C VAL A 28 13.41 9.64 -12.38
N GLY A 29 14.28 9.43 -11.38
CA GLY A 29 15.24 10.42 -10.90
C GLY A 29 16.36 10.67 -11.92
N GLN A 30 17.20 11.68 -11.65
CA GLN A 30 18.34 12.04 -12.52
C GLN A 30 19.28 10.84 -12.74
N ILE A 31 19.39 10.37 -13.98
CA ILE A 31 20.25 9.25 -14.38
C ILE A 31 21.23 9.74 -15.44
N PHE A 32 22.52 9.44 -15.24
CA PHE A 32 23.61 9.79 -16.15
C PHE A 32 23.91 8.61 -17.09
N THR A 33 23.61 8.75 -18.38
CA THR A 33 24.02 7.74 -19.38
C THR A 33 25.43 8.05 -19.88
N LYS A 34 26.44 7.24 -19.52
CA LYS A 34 27.79 7.35 -20.09
C LYS A 34 27.81 6.69 -21.48
N GLY A 35 27.95 7.47 -22.54
CA GLY A 35 28.05 6.96 -23.92
C GLY A 35 28.75 7.95 -24.86
N ASP A 36 29.25 7.44 -26.00
CA ASP A 36 29.99 8.24 -27.00
C ASP A 36 29.06 9.17 -27.80
N LEU A 37 29.57 10.35 -28.20
CA LEU A 37 28.82 11.46 -28.83
C LEU A 37 27.94 11.06 -30.04
N LYS A 38 28.31 10.02 -30.81
CA LYS A 38 27.52 9.53 -31.95
C LYS A 38 26.34 8.65 -31.55
N GLU A 39 26.50 7.81 -30.53
CA GLU A 39 25.39 7.01 -29.97
C GLU A 39 24.42 7.91 -29.21
N VAL A 40 24.94 8.92 -28.51
CA VAL A 40 24.16 9.89 -27.72
C VAL A 40 23.11 10.62 -28.57
N SER A 41 23.42 11.00 -29.82
CA SER A 41 22.45 11.70 -30.69
C SER A 41 21.25 10.83 -31.09
N GLN A 42 21.48 9.55 -31.41
CA GLN A 42 20.40 8.60 -31.71
C GLN A 42 19.58 8.26 -30.46
N GLU A 43 20.23 8.21 -29.29
CA GLU A 43 19.58 7.89 -28.03
C GLU A 43 18.70 9.04 -27.53
N VAL A 44 19.11 10.30 -27.71
CA VAL A 44 18.30 11.51 -27.46
C VAL A 44 16.99 11.49 -28.28
N GLY A 45 17.02 10.95 -29.50
CA GLY A 45 15.81 10.77 -30.31
C GLY A 45 14.76 9.89 -29.64
N LYS A 46 15.16 8.87 -28.86
CA LYS A 46 14.24 7.95 -28.17
C LYS A 46 13.56 8.61 -26.97
N TYR A 47 14.27 9.45 -26.23
CA TYR A 47 13.70 10.21 -25.11
C TYR A 47 12.71 11.29 -25.59
N LYS A 48 12.97 11.90 -26.75
CA LYS A 48 12.10 12.92 -27.34
C LYS A 48 10.74 12.36 -27.79
N VAL A 49 10.71 11.11 -28.29
CA VAL A 49 9.47 10.41 -28.67
C VAL A 49 8.58 10.15 -27.45
N LEU A 50 9.18 9.99 -26.27
CA LEU A 50 8.48 9.70 -25.01
C LEU A 50 8.16 10.97 -24.19
N ASN A 51 8.29 12.16 -24.80
CA ASN A 51 8.10 13.46 -24.14
C ASN A 51 8.97 13.66 -22.87
N ILE A 52 10.13 13.01 -22.81
CA ILE A 52 11.07 13.19 -21.70
C ILE A 52 12.02 14.34 -22.07
N PRO A 53 11.99 15.48 -21.35
CA PRO A 53 12.88 16.60 -21.66
C PRO A 53 14.29 16.30 -21.16
N THR A 54 15.21 16.11 -22.11
CA THR A 54 16.61 15.81 -21.86
C THR A 54 17.54 16.89 -22.41
N LYS A 55 18.60 17.22 -21.67
CA LYS A 55 19.67 18.14 -22.09
C LYS A 55 20.97 17.36 -22.25
N ILE A 56 21.76 17.68 -23.28
CA ILE A 56 23.11 17.13 -23.45
C ILE A 56 24.09 18.06 -22.74
N ASN A 57 24.86 17.55 -21.79
CA ASN A 57 25.90 18.27 -21.06
C ASN A 57 27.22 17.52 -21.17
N LYS A 58 28.23 18.13 -21.81
CA LYS A 58 29.58 17.55 -22.03
C LYS A 58 29.58 16.10 -22.54
N GLY A 59 28.67 15.77 -23.47
CA GLY A 59 28.56 14.42 -24.05
C GLY A 59 27.71 13.42 -23.26
N THR A 60 27.13 13.82 -22.13
CA THR A 60 26.20 13.00 -21.32
C THR A 60 24.77 13.52 -21.48
N VAL A 61 23.77 12.62 -21.50
CA VAL A 61 22.35 13.00 -21.52
C VAL A 61 21.85 13.13 -20.07
N GLU A 62 21.33 14.30 -19.71
CA GLU A 62 20.75 14.61 -18.40
C GLU A 62 19.24 14.84 -18.55
N ILE A 63 18.43 14.21 -17.71
CA ILE A 63 16.97 14.44 -17.64
C ILE A 63 16.72 15.70 -16.81
N ILE A 64 16.03 16.69 -17.39
CA ILE A 64 15.85 18.02 -16.78
C ILE A 64 14.71 18.01 -15.75
N THR A 65 13.60 17.35 -16.09
CA THR A 65 12.40 17.32 -15.25
C THR A 65 11.94 15.89 -15.02
N LEU A 66 11.38 15.65 -13.84
CA LEU A 66 10.76 14.39 -13.49
C LEU A 66 9.46 14.22 -14.30
N VAL A 67 9.35 13.12 -15.03
CA VAL A 67 8.17 12.76 -15.82
C VAL A 67 7.71 11.38 -15.37
N GLU A 68 6.40 11.26 -15.11
CA GLU A 68 5.77 9.97 -14.84
C GLU A 68 5.59 9.22 -16.17
N LEU A 69 6.35 8.14 -16.36
CA LEU A 69 6.35 7.38 -17.62
C LEU A 69 5.19 6.38 -17.71
N ILE A 70 4.76 5.81 -16.59
CA ILE A 70 3.76 4.74 -16.55
C ILE A 70 2.81 5.02 -15.39
N ARG A 71 1.51 4.97 -15.65
CA ARG A 71 0.46 4.97 -14.62
C ARG A 71 -0.02 3.55 -14.36
N LYS A 72 -0.56 3.34 -13.15
CA LYS A 72 -1.16 2.07 -12.78
C LYS A 72 -2.31 1.75 -13.75
N ALA A 73 -2.27 0.55 -14.35
CA ALA A 73 -3.21 0.01 -15.35
C ALA A 73 -3.00 0.42 -16.82
N ASP A 74 -2.04 1.28 -17.13
CA ASP A 74 -1.69 1.58 -18.52
C ASP A 74 -0.79 0.49 -19.13
N LYS A 75 -1.06 0.14 -20.39
CA LYS A 75 -0.25 -0.84 -21.12
C LYS A 75 1.07 -0.20 -21.53
N VAL A 76 2.17 -0.74 -21.02
CA VAL A 76 3.52 -0.24 -21.31
C VAL A 76 3.89 -0.54 -22.77
N GLY A 77 4.36 0.48 -23.48
CA GLY A 77 4.82 0.38 -24.86
C GLY A 77 6.21 -0.25 -24.98
N SER A 78 6.52 -0.84 -26.16
CA SER A 78 7.83 -1.49 -26.38
C SER A 78 9.02 -0.53 -26.19
N SER A 79 8.85 0.75 -26.50
CA SER A 79 9.90 1.77 -26.37
C SER A 79 10.18 2.14 -24.90
N GLU A 80 9.15 2.15 -24.04
CA GLU A 80 9.26 2.47 -22.62
C GLU A 80 9.95 1.34 -21.85
N VAL A 81 9.64 0.08 -22.17
CA VAL A 81 10.30 -1.09 -21.55
C VAL A 81 11.79 -1.10 -21.85
N VAL A 82 12.18 -0.84 -23.11
CA VAL A 82 13.59 -0.79 -23.52
C VAL A 82 14.32 0.34 -22.81
N LEU A 83 13.66 1.49 -22.63
CA LEU A 83 14.22 2.62 -21.90
C LEU A 83 14.42 2.30 -20.42
N LEU A 84 13.38 1.78 -19.75
CA LEU A 84 13.45 1.40 -18.33
C LEU A 84 14.52 0.33 -18.08
N ALA A 85 14.65 -0.64 -19.00
CA ALA A 85 15.71 -1.65 -18.94
C ALA A 85 17.12 -1.04 -19.06
N LYS A 86 17.32 -0.04 -19.94
CA LYS A 86 18.59 0.69 -20.08
C LYS A 86 18.90 1.57 -18.86
N LEU A 87 17.86 2.13 -18.23
CA LEU A 87 17.96 2.87 -16.98
C LEU A 87 18.14 1.95 -15.75
N GLY A 88 18.11 0.62 -15.94
CA GLY A 88 18.24 -0.37 -14.86
C GLY A 88 17.01 -0.48 -13.97
N ILE A 89 15.90 0.20 -14.30
CA ILE A 89 14.69 0.24 -13.51
C ILE A 89 13.76 -0.88 -13.96
N ARG A 90 13.36 -1.74 -13.02
CA ARG A 90 12.43 -2.85 -13.26
C ARG A 90 11.08 -2.52 -12.58
N PRO A 91 10.07 -2.04 -13.33
CA PRO A 91 8.83 -1.54 -12.74
C PRO A 91 7.90 -2.64 -12.20
N PHE A 92 8.14 -3.90 -12.60
CA PHE A 92 7.30 -5.04 -12.24
C PHE A 92 8.12 -6.10 -11.50
N SER A 93 7.57 -6.56 -10.37
CA SER A 93 8.00 -7.80 -9.74
C SER A 93 7.14 -8.95 -10.27
N TYR A 94 7.78 -10.04 -10.65
CA TYR A 94 7.08 -11.26 -11.06
C TYR A 94 7.04 -12.21 -9.86
N GLY A 95 5.85 -12.67 -9.52
CA GLY A 95 5.62 -13.57 -8.39
C GLY A 95 4.42 -14.47 -8.63
N LEU A 96 4.30 -15.49 -7.80
CA LEU A 96 3.20 -16.44 -7.87
C LEU A 96 1.98 -15.85 -7.14
N VAL A 97 0.89 -15.61 -7.88
CA VAL A 97 -0.36 -15.11 -7.28
C VAL A 97 -1.15 -16.30 -6.74
N VAL A 98 -1.33 -16.34 -5.43
CA VAL A 98 -2.15 -17.36 -4.77
C VAL A 98 -3.61 -17.03 -5.06
N GLN A 99 -4.36 -17.96 -5.67
CA GLN A 99 -5.78 -17.77 -5.95
C GLN A 99 -6.70 -18.19 -4.80
N MET A 100 -6.40 -19.32 -4.16
CA MET A 100 -7.20 -19.87 -3.05
C MET A 100 -6.28 -20.58 -2.07
N VAL A 101 -6.64 -20.55 -0.78
CA VAL A 101 -5.93 -21.28 0.28
C VAL A 101 -6.89 -22.22 0.98
N TYR A 102 -6.52 -23.50 1.05
CA TYR A 102 -7.26 -24.48 1.83
C TYR A 102 -6.60 -24.67 3.19
N ASP A 103 -7.40 -24.65 4.26
CA ASP A 103 -6.95 -24.96 5.61
C ASP A 103 -8.04 -25.71 6.38
N ASN A 104 -7.73 -26.90 6.89
CA ASN A 104 -8.58 -27.71 7.78
C ASN A 104 -10.08 -27.80 7.39
N GLY A 105 -10.38 -28.02 6.10
CA GLY A 105 -11.76 -28.18 5.63
C GLY A 105 -12.40 -26.91 5.06
N SER A 106 -11.76 -25.76 5.21
CA SER A 106 -12.27 -24.46 4.76
C SER A 106 -11.40 -23.87 3.65
N VAL A 107 -12.04 -23.20 2.68
CA VAL A 107 -11.38 -22.49 1.58
C VAL A 107 -11.43 -20.99 1.86
N PHE A 108 -10.26 -20.37 1.90
CA PHE A 108 -10.07 -18.95 2.16
C PHE A 108 -9.62 -18.22 0.90
N SER A 109 -10.09 -16.98 0.77
CA SER A 109 -9.61 -16.05 -0.25
C SER A 109 -8.20 -15.53 0.12
N PRO A 110 -7.40 -15.09 -0.87
CA PRO A 110 -6.03 -14.63 -0.64
C PRO A 110 -5.95 -13.44 0.31
N ASN A 111 -6.99 -12.59 0.33
CA ASN A 111 -7.05 -11.35 1.10
C ASN A 111 -6.93 -11.58 2.62
N VAL A 112 -7.36 -12.74 3.12
CA VAL A 112 -7.23 -13.08 4.55
C VAL A 112 -5.77 -13.15 5.00
N LEU A 113 -4.84 -13.32 4.06
CA LEU A 113 -3.41 -13.44 4.35
C LEU A 113 -2.70 -12.08 4.44
N ASP A 114 -3.36 -11.02 3.97
CA ASP A 114 -2.85 -9.65 3.98
C ASP A 114 -3.42 -8.83 5.16
N LEU A 115 -4.06 -9.49 6.13
CA LEU A 115 -4.57 -8.85 7.35
C LEU A 115 -3.42 -8.31 8.20
N THR A 116 -3.52 -7.04 8.57
CA THR A 116 -2.57 -6.38 9.47
C THR A 116 -3.08 -6.42 10.93
N GLU A 117 -2.17 -6.21 11.89
CA GLU A 117 -2.56 -6.13 13.31
C GLU A 117 -3.50 -4.95 13.58
N ASP A 118 -3.35 -3.86 12.83
CA ASP A 118 -4.22 -2.68 12.94
C ASP A 118 -5.68 -3.00 12.58
N ASP A 119 -5.91 -3.76 11.51
CA ASP A 119 -7.25 -4.21 11.11
C ASP A 119 -7.91 -5.08 12.20
N LEU A 120 -7.10 -5.91 12.88
CA LEU A 120 -7.57 -6.73 14.00
C LEU A 120 -7.92 -5.88 15.22
N MET A 121 -7.13 -4.85 15.51
CA MET A 121 -7.44 -3.94 16.63
C MET A 121 -8.71 -3.14 16.37
N GLU A 122 -8.92 -2.64 15.15
CA GLU A 122 -10.12 -1.87 14.80
C GLU A 122 -11.39 -2.72 14.94
N THR A 123 -11.38 -3.92 14.36
CA THR A 123 -12.51 -4.85 14.44
C THR A 123 -12.79 -5.29 15.88
N PHE A 124 -11.74 -5.52 16.67
CA PHE A 124 -11.88 -5.85 18.09
C PHE A 124 -12.43 -4.68 18.91
N ALA A 125 -11.92 -3.46 18.72
CA ALA A 125 -12.40 -2.27 19.40
C ALA A 125 -13.88 -2.00 19.08
N SER A 126 -14.26 -2.16 17.81
CA SER A 126 -15.66 -2.10 17.38
C SER A 126 -16.51 -3.14 18.10
N GLY A 127 -16.05 -4.39 18.18
CA GLY A 127 -16.73 -5.45 18.92
C GLY A 127 -16.95 -5.13 20.40
N VAL A 128 -15.91 -4.68 21.11
CA VAL A 128 -15.99 -4.32 22.53
C VAL A 128 -16.94 -3.15 22.77
N SER A 129 -16.89 -2.12 21.91
CA SER A 129 -17.80 -0.98 22.03
C SER A 129 -19.26 -1.38 21.84
N MET A 130 -19.56 -2.25 20.87
CA MET A 130 -20.92 -2.75 20.63
C MET A 130 -21.45 -3.57 21.81
N VAL A 131 -20.62 -4.42 22.42
CA VAL A 131 -20.99 -5.16 23.64
C VAL A 131 -21.22 -4.21 24.83
N ALA A 132 -20.38 -3.18 24.99
CA ALA A 132 -20.56 -2.18 26.04
C ALA A 132 -21.85 -1.35 25.84
N SER A 133 -22.16 -0.97 24.59
CA SER A 133 -23.41 -0.29 24.23
C SER A 133 -24.63 -1.17 24.50
N LEU A 134 -24.56 -2.46 24.17
CA LEU A 134 -25.63 -3.40 24.50
C LEU A 134 -25.85 -3.49 26.01
N ALA A 135 -24.78 -3.66 26.79
CA ALA A 135 -24.84 -3.72 28.25
C ALA A 135 -25.46 -2.45 28.87
N LEU A 136 -25.12 -1.28 28.33
CA LEU A 136 -25.72 0.00 28.71
C LEU A 136 -27.22 0.05 28.40
N ALA A 137 -27.64 -0.41 27.22
CA ALA A 137 -29.04 -0.42 26.81
C ALA A 137 -29.92 -1.33 27.68
N ILE A 138 -29.42 -2.52 28.03
CA ILE A 138 -30.12 -3.45 28.92
C ILE A 138 -30.00 -3.08 30.41
N SER A 139 -29.33 -1.98 30.74
CA SER A 139 -29.06 -1.54 32.12
C SER A 139 -28.35 -2.60 32.98
N TYR A 140 -27.50 -3.42 32.35
CA TYR A 140 -26.73 -4.44 33.05
C TYR A 140 -25.35 -3.89 33.45
N PRO A 141 -25.02 -3.80 34.75
CA PRO A 141 -23.81 -3.14 35.20
C PRO A 141 -22.58 -4.03 35.00
N THR A 142 -21.93 -3.89 33.84
CA THR A 142 -20.59 -4.45 33.58
C THR A 142 -19.52 -3.41 33.92
N LEU A 143 -18.27 -3.85 34.16
CA LEU A 143 -17.15 -2.95 34.47
C LEU A 143 -16.98 -1.85 33.40
N ALA A 144 -17.20 -2.20 32.12
CA ALA A 144 -17.10 -1.28 31.00
C ALA A 144 -18.32 -0.34 30.90
N ALA A 145 -19.53 -0.80 31.22
CA ALA A 145 -20.75 0.01 31.11
C ALA A 145 -21.06 0.86 32.35
N ALA A 146 -20.59 0.46 33.53
CA ALA A 146 -20.84 1.14 34.80
C ALA A 146 -20.62 2.67 34.76
N PRO A 147 -19.45 3.21 34.33
CA PRO A 147 -19.24 4.65 34.30
C PRO A 147 -20.22 5.38 33.36
N HIS A 148 -20.58 4.76 32.23
CA HIS A 148 -21.53 5.33 31.28
C HIS A 148 -22.97 5.34 31.80
N ILE A 149 -23.37 4.33 32.58
CA ILE A 149 -24.70 4.26 33.23
C ILE A 149 -24.85 5.43 34.22
N PHE A 150 -23.87 5.63 35.11
CA PHE A 150 -23.91 6.72 36.09
C PHE A 150 -23.93 8.11 35.43
N LEU A 151 -23.12 8.30 34.38
CA LEU A 151 -23.09 9.57 33.66
C LEU A 151 -24.41 9.86 32.94
N ASN A 152 -25.04 8.85 32.36
CA ASN A 152 -26.35 9.01 31.71
C ASN A 152 -27.45 9.33 32.73
N ALA A 153 -27.44 8.69 33.89
CA ALA A 153 -28.38 9.03 34.97
C ALA A 153 -28.23 10.49 35.41
N TYR A 154 -26.99 10.97 35.58
CA TYR A 154 -26.71 12.37 35.89
C TYR A 154 -27.21 13.32 34.79
N LYS A 155 -26.91 13.03 33.52
CA LYS A 155 -27.37 13.82 32.37
C LYS A 155 -28.89 13.93 32.31
N ASN A 156 -29.61 12.84 32.58
CA ASN A 156 -31.07 12.83 32.57
C ASN A 156 -31.67 13.77 33.63
N VAL A 157 -31.09 13.80 34.83
CA VAL A 157 -31.54 14.72 35.91
C VAL A 157 -31.20 16.17 35.56
N LEU A 158 -30.00 16.42 35.03
CA LEU A 158 -29.58 17.77 34.63
C LEU A 158 -30.48 18.36 33.53
N VAL A 159 -30.88 17.55 32.55
CA VAL A 159 -31.81 17.97 31.48
C VAL A 159 -33.15 18.40 32.07
N ILE A 160 -33.67 17.71 33.08
CA ILE A 160 -34.91 18.11 33.76
C ILE A 160 -34.74 19.48 34.40
N SER A 161 -33.64 19.72 35.13
CA SER A 161 -33.37 21.01 35.75
C SER A 161 -33.30 22.17 34.75
N ILE A 162 -32.65 21.96 33.61
CA ILE A 162 -32.50 23.01 32.58
C ILE A 162 -33.84 23.29 31.85
N THR A 163 -34.70 22.29 31.70
CA THR A 163 -35.98 22.45 30.97
C THR A 163 -37.05 23.18 31.78
N ILE A 164 -36.87 23.27 33.10
CA ILE A 164 -37.84 23.88 34.02
C ILE A 164 -37.64 25.41 34.16
N ASP A 165 -36.48 25.95 33.77
CA ASP A 165 -36.21 27.40 33.62
C ASP A 165 -36.67 27.93 32.26
#